data_AF-X1S214-F1
#
_entry.id   AF-X1S214-F1
#
_cell.length_a   1.000
_cell.length_b   1.000
_cell.length_c   1.000
_cell.angle_alpha   90.00
_cell.angle_beta   90.00
_cell.angle_gamma   90.00
#
_symmetry.space_group_name_H-M   'P 1'
#
loop_
_entity.id
_entity.type
_entity.pdbx_description
1 polymer ?
#
loop_
_entity_poly.entity_id
_entity_poly.type
_entity_poly.pdbx_seq_one_letter_code
_entity_poly.pdbx_strand_id
1 'polypeptide(L)'
;MEKKKIITLIVLSTVGIIAIGIIGWAPWITEVQAYNLVMEKLGGPDELYYYLGEMVPLKDIPKTFVKLPFISLVYFPGEAVYVVTFINLVI
;
A
#
# COMPACT_ATOMS: atom_id res chain seq x y z
N MET A 1 -13.57 43.56 2.13
CA MET A 1 -14.30 42.32 1.74
C MET A 1 -13.34 41.22 1.27
N GLU A 2 -12.21 41.56 0.65
CA GLU A 2 -11.23 40.60 0.11
C GLU A 2 -10.46 39.79 1.16
N LYS A 3 -10.00 40.41 2.27
CA LYS A 3 -9.30 39.70 3.35
C LYS A 3 -10.10 38.53 3.93
N LYS A 4 -11.42 38.69 4.11
CA LYS A 4 -12.30 37.63 4.61
C LYS A 4 -12.39 36.47 3.62
N LYS A 5 -12.52 36.74 2.32
CA LYS A 5 -12.52 35.70 1.27
C LYS A 5 -11.20 34.93 1.21
N ILE A 6 -10.06 35.62 1.32
CA ILE A 6 -8.74 34.99 1.31
C ILE A 6 -8.56 34.08 2.53
N ILE A 7 -8.95 34.55 3.73
CA ILE A 7 -8.91 33.74 4.96
C ILE A 7 -9.80 32.50 4.82
N THR A 8 -11.03 32.65 4.31
CA THR A 8 -11.93 31.52 4.09
C THR A 8 -11.34 30.50 3.10
N LEU A 9 -10.72 30.96 2.01
CA LEU A 9 -10.05 30.09 1.04
C LEU A 9 -8.90 29.30 1.68
N ILE A 10 -8.06 29.97 2.49
CA ILE A 10 -6.95 29.32 3.21
C ILE A 10 -7.50 28.24 4.14
N VAL A 11 -8.50 28.57 4.96
CA VAL A 11 -9.10 27.62 5.90
C VAL A 11 -9.68 26.40 5.17
N LEU A 12 -10.42 26.60 4.08
CA LEU A 12 -10.96 25.50 3.27
C LEU A 12 -9.87 24.60 2.70
N SER A 13 -8.82 25.22 2.12
CA SER A 13 -7.68 24.47 1.56
C SER A 13 -6.95 23.69 2.65
N THR A 14 -6.72 24.28 3.81
CA THR A 14 -6.06 23.61 4.94
C THR A 14 -6.89 22.43 5.44
N VAL A 15 -8.20 22.61 5.64
CA VAL A 15 -9.10 21.51 6.05
C VAL A 15 -9.11 20.39 4.99
N GLY A 16 -9.13 20.75 3.71
CA GLY A 16 -9.06 19.79 2.61
C GLY A 16 -7.78 18.96 2.63
N ILE A 17 -6.62 19.60 2.81
CA ILE A 17 -5.33 18.90 2.88
C ILE A 17 -5.27 17.97 4.10
N ILE A 18 -5.75 18.44 5.26
CA ILE A 18 -5.80 17.62 6.48
C ILE A 18 -6.70 16.40 6.28
N ALA A 19 -7.89 16.60 5.68
CA ALA A 19 -8.81 15.50 5.40
C ALA A 19 -8.17 14.47 4.45
N ILE A 20 -7.51 14.91 3.37
CA ILE A 20 -6.80 14.03 2.45
C ILE A 20 -5.67 13.28 3.16
N GLY A 21 -4.94 13.93 4.08
CA GLY A 21 -3.90 13.29 4.88
C GLY A 21 -4.46 12.17 5.77
N ILE A 22 -5.54 12.46 6.52
CA ILE A 22 -6.19 11.47 7.39
C ILE A 22 -6.73 10.29 6.57
N ILE A 23 -7.43 10.58 5.47
CA ILE A 23 -7.97 9.56 4.58
C ILE A 23 -6.82 8.75 3.98
N GLY A 24 -5.76 9.38 3.49
CA GLY A 24 -4.63 8.66 2.88
C GLY A 24 -4.00 7.63 3.80
N TRP A 25 -3.80 7.97 5.08
CA TRP A 25 -3.18 7.09 6.08
C TRP A 25 -4.14 6.19 6.84
N ALA A 26 -5.44 6.23 6.54
CA ALA A 26 -6.39 5.32 7.16
C ALA A 26 -6.06 3.84 6.82
N PRO A 27 -6.41 2.89 7.71
CA PRO A 27 -6.04 1.48 7.55
C PRO A 27 -6.97 0.76 6.56
N TRP A 28 -7.05 1.23 5.32
CA TRP A 28 -7.89 0.64 4.26
C TRP A 28 -7.55 -0.82 3.96
N ILE A 29 -6.27 -1.17 4.13
CA ILE A 29 -5.72 -2.49 3.87
C ILE A 29 -4.75 -2.81 4.98
N THR A 30 -4.95 -3.97 5.58
CA THR A 30 -4.05 -4.55 6.58
C THR A 30 -2.87 -5.25 5.92
N GLU A 31 -1.79 -5.45 6.67
CA GLU A 31 -0.62 -6.19 6.23
C GLU A 31 -0.99 -7.60 5.72
N VAL A 32 -1.80 -8.34 6.50
CA VAL A 32 -2.25 -9.69 6.13
C VAL A 32 -3.04 -9.69 4.82
N GLN A 33 -3.94 -8.72 4.65
CA GLN A 33 -4.72 -8.60 3.42
C GLN A 33 -3.85 -8.27 2.21
N ALA A 34 -2.89 -7.34 2.35
CA ALA A 34 -1.97 -7.01 1.27
C ALA A 34 -1.13 -8.23 0.85
N TYR A 35 -0.66 -9.02 1.81
CA TYR A 35 0.07 -10.25 1.52
C TYR A 35 -0.77 -11.29 0.81
N ASN A 36 -2.01 -11.51 1.26
CA ASN A 36 -2.90 -12.47 0.61
C ASN A 36 -3.18 -12.08 -0.84
N LEU A 37 -3.44 -10.80 -1.12
CA LEU A 37 -3.67 -10.30 -2.47
C LEU A 37 -2.44 -10.49 -3.38
N VAL A 38 -1.25 -10.23 -2.86
CA VAL A 38 0.00 -10.43 -3.61
C VAL A 38 0.27 -11.91 -3.85
N MET A 39 0.04 -12.77 -2.85
CA MET A 39 0.19 -14.23 -3.01
C MET A 39 -0.79 -14.79 -4.02
N GLU A 40 -2.06 -14.35 -3.99
CA GLU A 40 -3.07 -14.74 -4.97
C GLU A 40 -2.66 -14.31 -6.39
N LYS A 41 -2.11 -13.08 -6.53
CA LYS A 41 -1.59 -12.58 -7.81
C LYS A 41 -0.44 -13.43 -8.36
N LEU A 42 0.36 -14.03 -7.48
CA LEU A 42 1.52 -14.85 -7.83
C LEU A 42 1.21 -16.35 -7.99
N GLY A 43 -0.07 -16.77 -7.90
CA GLY A 43 -0.47 -18.16 -8.11
C GLY A 43 -0.79 -18.94 -6.82
N GLY A 44 -0.58 -18.32 -5.66
CA GLY A 44 -0.91 -18.88 -4.35
C GLY A 44 0.29 -19.09 -3.42
N PRO A 45 0.05 -19.45 -2.15
CA PRO A 45 1.11 -19.57 -1.14
C PRO A 45 2.07 -20.75 -1.38
N ASP A 46 1.61 -21.79 -2.08
CA ASP A 46 2.41 -23.00 -2.39
C ASP A 46 3.08 -22.92 -3.77
N GLU A 47 2.87 -21.84 -4.52
CA GLU A 47 3.55 -21.63 -5.80
C GLU A 47 5.06 -21.54 -5.56
N LEU A 48 5.85 -22.24 -6.38
CA LEU A 48 7.29 -22.20 -6.30
C LEU A 48 7.81 -20.92 -6.93
N TYR A 49 8.61 -20.18 -6.16
CA TYR A 49 9.19 -18.92 -6.57
C TYR A 49 10.72 -18.99 -6.42
N TYR A 50 11.43 -18.35 -7.35
CA TYR A 50 12.90 -18.47 -7.44
C TYR A 50 13.60 -17.45 -6.53
N TYR A 51 13.90 -17.85 -5.31
CA TYR A 51 14.47 -17.00 -4.26
C TYR A 51 15.92 -17.37 -3.96
N LEU A 52 16.83 -16.39 -4.05
CA LEU A 52 18.26 -16.54 -3.70
C LEU A 52 18.97 -17.76 -4.31
N GLY A 53 18.54 -18.22 -5.49
CA GLY A 53 19.13 -19.38 -6.16
C GLY A 53 18.38 -20.70 -5.99
N GLU A 54 17.31 -20.72 -5.20
CA GLU A 54 16.52 -21.92 -4.91
C GLU A 54 15.04 -21.70 -5.24
N MET A 55 14.36 -22.77 -5.64
CA MET A 55 12.90 -22.75 -5.81
C MET A 55 12.26 -23.07 -4.47
N VAL A 56 11.64 -22.09 -3.84
CA VAL A 56 10.98 -22.22 -2.53
C VAL A 56 9.51 -21.81 -2.63
N PRO A 57 8.62 -22.38 -1.79
CA PRO A 57 7.23 -21.95 -1.73
C PRO A 57 7.13 -20.46 -1.36
N LEU A 58 6.24 -19.73 -2.05
CA LEU A 58 6.06 -18.28 -1.83
C LEU A 58 5.75 -17.91 -0.37
N LYS A 59 5.07 -18.80 0.37
CA LYS A 59 4.79 -18.62 1.81
C LYS A 59 6.03 -18.56 2.70
N ASP A 60 7.12 -19.18 2.27
CA ASP A 60 8.37 -19.31 3.03
C ASP A 60 9.35 -18.17 2.72
N ILE A 61 9.06 -17.36 1.69
CA ILE A 61 9.88 -16.20 1.34
C ILE A 61 9.66 -15.08 2.37
N PRO A 62 10.74 -14.51 2.94
CA PRO A 62 10.62 -13.36 3.83
C PRO A 62 9.95 -12.20 3.11
N LYS A 63 9.06 -11.49 3.81
CA LYS A 63 8.28 -10.39 3.24
C LYS A 63 8.24 -9.21 4.19
N THR A 64 8.25 -8.00 3.64
CA THR A 64 8.16 -6.75 4.40
C THR A 64 6.98 -5.93 3.92
N PHE A 65 6.28 -5.26 4.84
CA PHE A 65 5.14 -4.40 4.55
C PHE A 65 5.47 -2.95 4.89
N VAL A 66 5.19 -2.05 3.95
CA VAL A 66 5.28 -0.60 4.18
C VAL A 66 3.95 0.04 3.81
N LYS A 67 3.35 0.76 4.75
CA LYS A 67 2.14 1.54 4.50
C LYS A 67 2.49 2.91 3.92
N LEU A 68 1.77 3.31 2.88
CA LEU A 68 1.83 4.64 2.28
C LEU A 68 0.41 5.23 2.19
N PRO A 69 0.26 6.53 1.84
CA PRO A 69 -1.04 7.09 1.56
C PRO A 69 -1.75 6.32 0.43
N PHE A 70 -2.95 5.82 0.70
CA PHE A 70 -3.82 5.08 -0.24
C PHE A 70 -3.27 3.75 -0.79
N ILE A 71 -2.02 3.39 -0.51
CA ILE A 71 -1.38 2.17 -1.02
C ILE A 71 -0.56 1.49 0.06
N SER A 72 -0.15 0.25 -0.18
CA SER A 72 0.78 -0.48 0.67
C SER A 72 1.77 -1.21 -0.23
N LEU A 73 3.02 -1.28 0.20
CA LEU A 73 4.08 -1.94 -0.53
C LEU A 73 4.40 -3.27 0.15
N VAL A 74 4.50 -4.33 -0.65
CA VAL A 74 4.90 -5.66 -0.22
C VAL A 74 6.22 -5.99 -0.90
N TYR A 75 7.27 -6.15 -0.10
CA TYR A 75 8.63 -6.41 -0.57
C TYR A 75 8.99 -7.87 -0.36
N PHE A 76 9.55 -8.49 -1.39
CA PHE A 76 10.27 -9.75 -1.29
C PHE A 76 11.78 -9.44 -1.46
N PRO A 77 12.59 -9.56 -0.38
CA PRO A 77 13.98 -9.10 -0.37
C PRO A 77 14.82 -9.78 -1.45
N GLY A 78 15.26 -9.04 -2.46
CA GLY A 78 16.11 -9.55 -3.54
C GLY A 78 15.38 -9.90 -4.84
N GLU A 79 14.06 -9.70 -4.91
CA GLU A 79 13.28 -10.07 -6.10
C GLU A 79 12.39 -8.95 -6.61
N ALA A 80 11.42 -8.50 -5.81
CA ALA A 80 10.31 -7.71 -6.31
C ALA A 80 9.63 -6.88 -5.22
N VAL A 81 8.99 -5.79 -5.67
CA VAL A 81 8.13 -4.93 -4.86
C VAL A 81 6.78 -4.86 -5.54
N TYR A 82 5.73 -5.19 -4.80
CA TYR A 82 4.36 -5.13 -5.28
C TYR A 82 3.62 -3.98 -4.61
N VAL A 83 2.79 -3.29 -5.39
CA VAL A 83 1.96 -2.18 -4.91
C VAL A 83 0.52 -2.66 -4.75
N VAL A 84 0.02 -2.62 -3.52
CA VAL A 84 -1.37 -2.93 -3.19
C VAL A 84 -2.13 -1.64 -2.93
N THR A 85 -3.04 -1.28 -3.82
CA THR A 85 -3.87 -0.06 -3.71
C THR A 85 -5.06 -0.27 -2.76
N PHE A 86 -5.63 0.82 -2.20
CA PHE A 86 -6.79 0.77 -1.30
C PHE A 86 -8.06 0.13 -1.89
N ILE A 87 -8.11 -0.07 -3.20
CA ILE A 87 -9.19 -0.79 -3.91
C ILE A 87 -8.84 -2.27 -4.18
N ASN A 88 -7.88 -2.83 -3.44
CA ASN A 88 -7.40 -4.22 -3.54
C ASN A 88 -6.73 -4.59 -4.87
N LEU A 89 -6.36 -3.63 -5.71
CA LEU A 89 -5.59 -3.89 -6.93
C LEU A 89 -4.11 -4.08 -6.57
N VAL A 90 -3.50 -5.13 -7.11
CA VAL A 90 -2.05 -5.41 -7.03
C VAL A 90 -1.39 -5.08 -8.36
N ILE A 91 -0.32 -4.28 -8.30
CA ILE A 91 0.50 -3.84 -9.44
C ILE A 91 1.93 -4.31 -9.23
#